data_AF-A1SN26-F1
#
_entry.id   AF-A1SN26-F1
#
_cell.length_a   1.000
_cell.length_b   1.000
_cell.length_c   1.000
_cell.angle_alpha   90.00
_cell.angle_beta   90.00
_cell.angle_gamma   90.00
#
_symmetry.space_group_name_H-M   'P 1'
#
loop_
_entity.id
_entity.type
_entity.pdbx_description
1 polymer ?
#
loop_
_entity_poly.entity_id
_entity_poly.type
_entity_poly.pdbx_seq_one_letter_code
_entity_poly.pdbx_strand_id
1 'polypeptide(L)'
;MRRILGTTLLVLALPLGAAACGDDEGVSAIGDPPAPEVTLVSGTAAGGQVADGVTVLDGRAAIRAYAGGFRGPLAGKVASAATGFEVPPDAQLVAAVVAVGCDVPPDVDVVGEGAATTFVPARVPSPRQECFAPVTTVALAAVPQDGGE
;
A
#
# COMPACT_ATOMS: atom_id res chain seq x y z
N MET A 1 19.25 37.28 -15.53
CA MET A 1 18.47 38.54 -15.47
C MET A 1 18.21 38.86 -14.01
N ARG A 2 18.93 39.83 -13.44
CA ARG A 2 18.77 40.31 -12.05
C ARG A 2 17.98 41.61 -12.09
N ARG A 3 16.84 41.67 -11.41
CA ARG A 3 16.14 42.92 -11.11
C ARG A 3 16.00 43.05 -9.59
N ILE A 4 16.41 44.21 -9.12
CA ILE A 4 16.57 44.65 -7.75
C ILE A 4 15.48 45.73 -7.53
N LEU A 5 15.11 45.96 -6.27
CA LEU A 5 14.52 47.18 -5.69
C LEU A 5 13.00 47.26 -5.43
N GLY A 6 12.71 47.76 -4.21
CA GLY A 6 11.43 48.24 -3.69
C GLY A 6 11.14 47.58 -2.34
N THR A 7 11.81 47.85 -1.22
CA THR A 7 12.06 49.11 -0.48
C THR A 7 10.78 49.81 0.01
N THR A 8 10.55 49.73 1.34
CA THR A 8 9.81 50.65 2.25
C THR A 8 8.28 50.78 2.06
N LEU A 9 7.40 50.94 3.05
CA LEU A 9 7.39 51.65 4.35
C LEU A 9 6.09 51.16 5.07
N LEU A 10 6.09 50.66 6.32
CA LEU A 10 5.94 51.38 7.61
C LEU A 10 4.49 51.78 8.02
N VAL A 11 4.00 51.09 9.07
CA VAL A 11 3.22 51.55 10.26
C VAL A 11 1.74 51.96 10.17
N LEU A 12 0.89 51.31 11.00
CA LEU A 12 -0.14 51.86 11.93
C LEU A 12 -0.96 50.69 12.51
N ALA A 13 -0.74 50.26 13.77
CA ALA A 13 -1.40 50.69 15.02
C ALA A 13 -2.80 50.07 15.28
N LEU A 14 -2.93 49.45 16.46
CA LEU A 14 -4.05 48.69 17.06
C LEU A 14 -5.39 49.45 17.16
N PRO A 15 -6.50 48.71 17.39
CA PRO A 15 -7.09 48.74 18.74
C PRO A 15 -7.49 47.37 19.31
N LEU A 16 -7.47 47.30 20.65
CA LEU A 16 -8.07 46.26 21.49
C LEU A 16 -9.57 46.11 21.19
N GLY A 17 -10.03 44.87 21.06
CA GLY A 17 -11.44 44.54 20.95
C GLY A 17 -11.75 43.16 21.54
N ALA A 18 -12.46 43.18 22.67
CA ALA A 18 -13.38 42.20 23.24
C ALA A 18 -13.09 40.68 23.15
N ALA A 19 -13.11 40.06 24.33
CA ALA A 19 -13.30 38.65 24.56
C ALA A 19 -14.44 38.04 23.72
N ALA A 20 -14.10 37.03 22.94
CA ALA A 20 -14.97 35.93 22.58
C ALA A 20 -14.14 34.64 22.69
N CYS A 21 -14.26 33.98 23.84
CA CYS A 21 -13.93 32.57 24.00
C CYS A 21 -15.03 31.82 23.25
N GLY A 22 -14.69 31.17 22.15
CA GLY A 22 -15.67 30.55 21.27
C GLY A 22 -14.99 29.46 20.47
N ASP A 23 -14.97 28.28 21.09
CA ASP A 23 -14.98 26.98 20.45
C ASP A 23 -13.82 26.71 19.49
N ASP A 24 -12.70 26.31 20.10
CA ASP A 24 -11.80 25.32 19.50
C ASP A 24 -12.64 24.03 19.34
N GLU A 25 -13.48 24.01 18.29
CA GLU A 25 -14.09 22.78 17.80
C GLU A 25 -12.92 21.94 17.34
N GLY A 26 -12.41 21.12 18.27
CA GLY A 26 -11.51 20.04 18.00
C GLY A 26 -12.10 19.31 16.81
N VAL A 27 -11.45 19.51 15.66
CA VAL A 27 -11.73 18.77 14.44
C VAL A 27 -11.72 17.32 14.88
N SER A 28 -12.92 16.75 14.98
CA SER A 28 -13.07 15.32 15.16
C SER A 28 -12.28 14.77 13.99
N ALA A 29 -11.17 14.10 14.31
CA ALA A 29 -10.42 13.36 13.32
C ALA A 29 -11.47 12.51 12.62
N ILE A 30 -11.84 12.91 11.40
CA ILE A 30 -12.56 12.06 10.49
C ILE A 30 -11.59 10.90 10.35
N GLY A 31 -11.85 9.84 11.10
CA GLY A 31 -10.88 8.79 11.34
C GLY A 31 -10.43 8.28 9.99
N ASP A 32 -9.11 8.27 9.78
CA ASP A 32 -8.53 7.59 8.62
C ASP A 32 -9.15 6.19 8.57
N PRO A 33 -9.68 5.74 7.42
CA PRO A 33 -10.22 4.40 7.33
C PRO A 33 -9.14 3.41 7.77
N PRO A 34 -9.50 2.31 8.46
CA PRO A 34 -8.51 1.34 8.91
C PRO A 34 -7.69 0.85 7.71
N ALA A 35 -6.37 0.77 7.91
CA ALA A 35 -5.46 0.27 6.88
C ALA A 35 -5.93 -1.11 6.39
N PRO A 36 -5.85 -1.38 5.07
CA PRO A 36 -6.30 -2.65 4.51
C PRO A 36 -5.48 -3.81 5.07
N GLU A 37 -6.16 -4.92 5.40
CA GLU A 37 -5.50 -6.14 5.86
C GLU A 37 -4.75 -6.81 4.68
N VAL A 38 -3.47 -7.11 4.91
CA VAL A 38 -2.59 -7.74 3.92
C VAL A 38 -2.35 -9.21 4.27
N THR A 39 -2.57 -10.09 3.29
CA THR A 39 -2.18 -11.50 3.38
C THR A 39 -0.89 -11.75 2.63
N LEU A 40 0.13 -12.28 3.32
CA LEU A 40 1.40 -12.70 2.71
C LEU A 40 1.40 -14.20 2.42
N VAL A 41 1.74 -14.56 1.18
CA VAL A 41 1.86 -15.95 0.75
C VAL A 41 3.24 -16.16 0.13
N SER A 42 3.95 -17.16 0.61
CA SER A 42 5.33 -17.42 0.16
C SER A 42 5.60 -18.87 -0.27
N GLY A 43 6.61 -19.01 -1.13
CA GLY A 43 7.06 -20.28 -1.66
C GLY A 43 8.50 -20.25 -2.17
N THR A 44 9.25 -21.31 -1.86
CA THR A 44 10.63 -21.50 -2.30
C THR A 44 10.70 -21.92 -3.77
N ALA A 45 11.68 -21.39 -4.51
CA ALA A 45 11.94 -21.66 -5.92
C ALA A 45 10.71 -21.49 -6.83
N ALA A 46 9.81 -20.57 -6.46
CA ALA A 46 8.52 -20.40 -7.13
C ALA A 46 8.56 -19.50 -8.37
N GLY A 47 9.66 -18.77 -8.59
CA GLY A 47 9.79 -17.80 -9.69
C GLY A 47 9.12 -16.46 -9.38
N GLY A 48 8.72 -15.71 -10.41
CA GLY A 48 8.21 -14.35 -10.27
C GLY A 48 9.31 -13.30 -10.17
N GLN A 49 8.91 -12.03 -10.20
CA GLN A 49 9.78 -10.86 -10.11
C GLN A 49 9.09 -9.82 -9.24
N VAL A 50 9.86 -9.10 -8.43
CA VAL A 50 9.32 -7.98 -7.64
C VAL A 50 8.66 -6.98 -8.59
N ALA A 51 7.45 -6.55 -8.27
CA ALA A 51 6.69 -5.62 -9.08
C ALA A 51 6.69 -4.23 -8.43
N ASP A 52 6.81 -3.19 -9.27
CA ASP A 52 6.75 -1.79 -8.83
C ASP A 52 5.32 -1.31 -8.52
N GLY A 53 4.32 -2.14 -8.80
CA GLY A 53 2.90 -1.85 -8.57
C GLY A 53 2.09 -3.13 -8.46
N VAL A 54 0.80 -2.97 -8.17
CA VAL A 54 -0.11 -4.10 -7.98
C VAL A 54 -0.78 -4.57 -9.27
N THR A 55 -1.18 -5.84 -9.29
CA THR A 55 -2.07 -6.42 -10.30
C THR A 55 -3.46 -6.55 -9.73
N VAL A 56 -4.48 -6.03 -10.42
CA VAL A 56 -5.89 -6.23 -10.06
C VAL A 56 -6.33 -7.66 -10.38
N LEU A 57 -6.94 -8.33 -9.42
CA LEU A 57 -7.42 -9.71 -9.52
C LEU A 57 -8.93 -9.75 -9.67
N ASP A 58 -9.42 -9.28 -10.82
CA ASP A 58 -10.85 -9.26 -11.13
C ASP A 58 -11.39 -10.66 -11.46
N GLY A 59 -11.86 -11.34 -10.41
CA GLY A 59 -12.53 -12.62 -10.50
C GLY A 59 -11.62 -13.82 -10.78
N ARG A 60 -12.25 -14.99 -10.92
CA ARG A 60 -11.54 -16.28 -10.95
C ARG A 60 -10.58 -16.45 -12.13
N ALA A 61 -10.84 -15.80 -13.26
CA ALA A 61 -9.98 -15.90 -14.43
C ALA A 61 -8.66 -15.13 -14.22
N ALA A 62 -8.74 -13.90 -13.71
CA ALA A 62 -7.56 -13.09 -13.37
C ALA A 62 -6.73 -13.77 -12.28
N ILE A 63 -7.37 -14.30 -11.24
CA ILE A 63 -6.69 -15.06 -10.17
C ILE A 63 -5.90 -16.24 -10.75
N ARG A 64 -6.51 -17.05 -11.63
CA ARG A 64 -5.81 -18.18 -12.25
C ARG A 64 -4.66 -17.74 -13.15
N ALA A 65 -4.84 -16.67 -13.92
CA ALA A 65 -3.80 -16.14 -14.79
C ALA A 65 -2.59 -15.65 -13.97
N TYR A 66 -2.85 -14.88 -12.91
CA TYR A 66 -1.81 -14.39 -12.00
C TYR A 66 -1.10 -15.54 -11.28
N ALA A 67 -1.86 -16.46 -10.67
CA ALA A 67 -1.30 -17.62 -9.97
C ALA A 67 -0.50 -18.55 -10.89
N GLY A 68 -0.88 -18.65 -12.17
CA GLY A 68 -0.19 -19.44 -13.19
C GLY A 68 1.22 -18.96 -13.51
N GLY A 69 1.60 -17.74 -13.10
CA GLY A 69 2.98 -17.23 -13.19
C GLY A 69 3.95 -17.90 -12.21
N PHE A 70 3.45 -18.60 -11.19
CA PHE A 70 4.26 -19.23 -10.15
C PHE A 70 4.41 -20.74 -10.35
N ARG A 71 5.49 -21.28 -9.81
CA ARG A 71 5.79 -22.71 -9.81
C ARG A 71 5.50 -23.35 -8.46
N GLY A 72 5.36 -24.67 -8.48
CA GLY A 72 5.22 -25.48 -7.27
C GLY A 72 3.98 -25.10 -6.44
N PRO A 73 4.03 -25.26 -5.11
CA PRO A 73 2.87 -25.03 -4.25
C PRO A 73 2.42 -23.56 -4.20
N LEU A 74 3.26 -22.60 -4.57
CA LEU A 74 2.92 -21.17 -4.45
C LEU A 74 1.71 -20.80 -5.32
N ALA A 75 1.62 -21.35 -6.53
CA ALA A 75 0.48 -21.09 -7.42
C ALA A 75 -0.86 -21.45 -6.75
N GLY A 76 -0.93 -22.64 -6.13
CA GLY A 76 -2.13 -23.08 -5.41
C GLY A 76 -2.43 -22.22 -4.18
N LYS A 77 -1.40 -21.85 -3.41
CA LYS A 77 -1.58 -20.99 -2.23
C LYS A 77 -2.08 -19.59 -2.59
N VAL A 78 -1.52 -18.97 -3.63
CA VAL A 78 -1.95 -17.65 -4.12
C VAL A 78 -3.40 -17.70 -4.60
N ALA A 79 -3.75 -18.71 -5.40
CA ALA A 79 -5.13 -18.87 -5.86
C ALA A 79 -6.10 -19.09 -4.68
N SER A 80 -5.74 -19.95 -3.73
CA SER A 80 -6.55 -20.24 -2.55
C SER A 80 -6.75 -18.99 -1.67
N ALA A 81 -5.68 -18.25 -1.39
CA ALA A 81 -5.74 -17.01 -0.62
C ALA A 81 -6.64 -15.99 -1.32
N ALA A 82 -6.41 -15.75 -2.62
CA ALA A 82 -7.21 -14.80 -3.41
C ALA A 82 -8.70 -15.15 -3.44
N THR A 83 -9.06 -16.43 -3.55
CA THR A 83 -10.47 -16.85 -3.53
C THR A 83 -11.11 -16.80 -2.14
N GLY A 84 -10.30 -16.74 -1.08
CA GLY A 84 -10.77 -16.65 0.30
C GLY A 84 -10.97 -15.21 0.79
N PHE A 85 -10.55 -14.21 0.02
CA PHE A 85 -10.78 -12.81 0.36
C PHE A 85 -12.25 -12.45 0.25
N GLU A 86 -12.76 -11.78 1.29
CA GLU A 86 -13.99 -11.01 1.20
C GLU A 86 -13.64 -9.60 0.73
N VAL A 87 -14.16 -9.22 -0.44
CA VAL A 87 -13.86 -7.91 -1.06
C VAL A 87 -15.09 -7.03 -0.90
N PRO A 88 -15.00 -5.90 -0.16
CA PRO A 88 -16.07 -4.92 -0.06
C PRO A 88 -16.53 -4.41 -1.43
N PRO A 89 -17.78 -3.93 -1.56
CA PRO A 89 -18.35 -3.50 -2.85
C PRO A 89 -17.63 -2.29 -3.47
N ASP A 90 -16.95 -1.48 -2.67
CA ASP A 90 -16.16 -0.30 -3.03
C ASP A 90 -14.64 -0.57 -3.03
N ALA A 91 -14.25 -1.84 -2.96
CA ALA A 91 -12.87 -2.28 -2.97
C ALA A 91 -12.58 -3.25 -4.10
N GLN A 92 -11.30 -3.48 -4.38
CA GLN A 92 -10.83 -4.47 -5.33
C GLN A 92 -9.71 -5.30 -4.73
N LEU A 93 -9.67 -6.58 -5.09
CA LEU A 93 -8.56 -7.45 -4.72
C LEU A 93 -7.37 -7.17 -5.62
N VAL A 94 -6.22 -6.89 -5.00
CA VAL A 94 -4.96 -6.67 -5.70
C VAL A 94 -3.87 -7.59 -5.15
N ALA A 95 -2.85 -7.86 -5.97
CA ALA A 95 -1.70 -8.65 -5.57
C ALA A 95 -0.39 -8.15 -6.21
N ALA A 96 0.72 -8.31 -5.52
CA ALA A 96 2.05 -8.11 -6.10
C ALA A 96 3.08 -9.05 -5.48
N VAL A 97 4.13 -9.38 -6.23
CA VAL A 97 5.33 -9.97 -5.66
C VAL A 97 6.11 -8.85 -4.98
N VAL A 98 6.21 -8.92 -3.66
CA VAL A 98 6.82 -7.87 -2.84
C VAL A 98 8.28 -8.18 -2.51
N ALA A 99 8.66 -9.45 -2.53
CA ALA A 99 10.03 -9.87 -2.25
C ALA A 99 10.39 -11.16 -2.98
N VAL A 100 11.65 -11.22 -3.43
CA VAL A 100 12.32 -12.45 -3.85
C VAL A 100 13.68 -12.47 -3.15
N GLY A 101 13.85 -13.38 -2.20
CA GLY A 101 15.04 -13.41 -1.33
C GLY A 101 15.07 -14.60 -0.39
N CYS A 102 15.89 -14.55 0.65
CA CYS A 102 16.07 -15.71 1.56
C CYS A 102 15.08 -15.74 2.71
N ASP A 103 14.43 -14.61 2.95
CA ASP A 103 13.51 -14.42 4.05
C ASP A 103 12.20 -13.85 3.53
N VAL A 104 11.16 -14.09 4.31
CA VAL A 104 9.83 -13.53 4.08
C VAL A 104 9.76 -12.23 4.89
N PRO A 105 9.38 -11.10 4.27
CA PRO A 105 9.06 -9.88 5.02
C PRO A 105 8.06 -10.19 6.13
N PRO A 106 8.24 -9.66 7.35
CA PRO A 106 7.30 -9.92 8.45
C PRO A 106 5.96 -9.23 8.23
N ASP A 107 5.95 -8.15 7.45
CA ASP A 107 4.80 -7.30 7.19
C ASP A 107 4.95 -6.56 5.85
N VAL A 108 3.89 -5.89 5.39
CA VAL A 108 3.85 -5.09 4.16
C VAL A 108 2.89 -3.92 4.40
N ASP A 109 3.39 -2.69 4.22
CA ASP A 109 2.55 -1.50 4.19
C ASP A 109 1.87 -1.35 2.82
N VAL A 110 0.64 -0.83 2.83
CA VAL A 110 -0.12 -0.49 1.62
C VAL A 110 -0.12 1.02 1.45
N VAL A 111 0.35 1.51 0.30
CA VAL A 111 0.47 2.94 0.02
C VAL A 111 -0.27 3.27 -1.27
N GLY A 112 -1.08 4.33 -1.25
CA GLY A 112 -1.92 4.75 -2.38
C GLY A 112 -3.21 3.95 -2.50
N GLU A 113 -3.99 4.25 -3.53
CA GLU A 113 -5.36 3.75 -3.72
C GLU A 113 -5.55 3.16 -5.13
N GLY A 114 -6.57 2.30 -5.26
CA GLY A 114 -6.97 1.68 -6.52
C GLY A 114 -5.83 1.09 -7.34
N ALA A 115 -5.58 1.67 -8.51
CA ALA A 115 -4.54 1.20 -9.45
C ALA A 115 -3.16 1.80 -9.17
N ALA A 116 -3.08 2.88 -8.39
CA ALA A 116 -1.83 3.50 -7.97
C ALA A 116 -1.26 2.86 -6.70
N THR A 117 -1.98 1.90 -6.10
CA THR A 117 -1.52 1.16 -4.93
C THR A 117 -0.15 0.51 -5.16
N THR A 118 0.72 0.65 -4.16
CA THR A 118 2.02 -0.02 -4.05
C THR A 118 2.11 -0.73 -2.71
N PHE A 119 2.78 -1.90 -2.71
CA PHE A 119 3.10 -2.64 -1.49
C PHE A 119 4.56 -2.40 -1.09
N VAL A 120 4.79 -1.99 0.16
CA VAL A 120 6.12 -1.74 0.71
C VAL A 120 6.44 -2.80 1.76
N PRO A 121 7.31 -3.79 1.46
CA PRO A 121 7.63 -4.82 2.43
C PRO A 121 8.46 -4.28 3.59
N ALA A 122 8.07 -4.65 4.80
CA ALA A 122 8.83 -4.36 6.00
C ALA A 122 10.21 -5.03 5.94
N ARG A 123 11.21 -4.35 6.49
CA ARG A 123 12.58 -4.88 6.56
C ARG A 123 12.62 -6.11 7.47
N VAL A 124 13.25 -7.18 6.98
CA VAL A 124 13.60 -8.34 7.80
C VAL A 124 14.67 -7.93 8.83
N PRO A 125 14.44 -8.07 10.16
CA PRO A 125 15.38 -7.57 11.17
C PRO A 125 16.74 -8.25 11.16
N SER A 126 16.75 -9.56 10.88
CA SER A 126 17.97 -10.39 10.85
C SER A 126 17.97 -11.24 9.58
N PRO A 127 18.29 -10.65 8.41
CA PRO A 127 18.25 -11.37 7.15
C PRO A 127 19.35 -12.43 7.08
N ARG A 128 19.03 -13.57 6.50
CA ARG A 128 19.99 -14.63 6.20
C ARG A 128 20.89 -14.19 5.06
N GLN A 129 22.19 -14.42 5.22
CA GLN A 129 23.19 -14.09 4.20
C GLN A 129 23.20 -15.11 3.05
N GLU A 130 22.83 -16.35 3.33
CA GLU A 130 22.86 -17.44 2.34
C GLU A 130 21.47 -17.98 2.05
N CYS A 131 21.15 -18.06 0.75
CA CYS A 131 19.98 -18.74 0.21
C CYS A 131 20.39 -20.08 -0.37
N PHE A 132 19.81 -21.17 0.14
CA PHE A 132 19.83 -22.43 -0.61
C PHE A 132 18.94 -22.34 -1.86
N ALA A 133 17.79 -21.67 -1.74
CA ALA A 133 16.92 -21.34 -2.86
C ALA A 133 16.10 -20.08 -2.53
N PRO A 134 15.84 -19.21 -3.51
CA PRO A 134 15.08 -17.99 -3.28
C PRO A 134 13.63 -18.31 -2.91
N VAL A 135 13.09 -17.55 -1.98
CA VAL A 135 11.69 -17.51 -1.56
C VAL A 135 11.03 -16.32 -2.24
N THR A 136 9.94 -16.59 -2.94
CA THR A 136 9.05 -15.57 -3.50
C THR A 136 7.93 -15.30 -2.51
N THR A 137 7.68 -14.03 -2.21
CA THR A 137 6.57 -13.59 -1.36
C THR A 137 5.62 -12.72 -2.16
N VAL A 138 4.34 -13.08 -2.14
CA VAL A 138 3.24 -12.35 -2.75
C VAL A 138 2.40 -11.73 -1.62
N ALA A 139 2.10 -10.44 -1.74
CA ALA A 139 1.11 -9.77 -0.92
C ALA A 139 -0.23 -9.71 -1.67
N LEU A 140 -1.33 -9.91 -0.94
CA LEU A 140 -2.69 -9.72 -1.41
C LEU A 140 -3.45 -8.83 -0.42
N ALA A 141 -4.26 -7.91 -0.93
CA ALA A 141 -5.13 -7.08 -0.10
C ALA A 141 -6.37 -6.65 -0.88
N ALA A 142 -7.47 -6.42 -0.17
CA ALA A 142 -8.60 -5.66 -0.69
C ALA A 142 -8.31 -4.17 -0.45
N VAL A 143 -8.22 -3.37 -1.52
CA VAL A 143 -7.93 -1.94 -1.43
C VAL A 143 -9.12 -1.13 -1.97
N PRO A 144 -9.41 0.05 -1.40
CA PRO A 144 -10.43 0.93 -1.95
C PRO A 144 -10.18 1.17 -3.44
N GLN A 145 -11.24 1.11 -4.25
CA GLN A 145 -11.15 1.54 -5.64
C GLN A 145 -10.99 3.06 -5.64
N ASP A 146 -10.21 3.59 -6.59
CA ASP A 146 -10.21 5.03 -6.85
C ASP A 146 -11.66 5.43 -7.13
N GLY A 147 -12.27 6.18 -6.20
CA GLY A 147 -13.64 6.65 -6.33
C GLY A 147 -13.70 7.56 -7.53
N GLY A 148 -14.07 7.02 -8.68
CA GLY A 148 -14.29 7.82 -9.89
C GLY A 148 -15.35 8.86 -9.58
N GLU A 149 -14.92 10.10 -9.40
CA GLU A 149 -15.77 11.29 -9.41
C GLU A 149 -16.54 11.41 -10.73
#